data_AF-W1Y6F4-F1
#
_entry.id   AF-W1Y6F4-F1
#
_cell.length_a   1.000
_cell.length_b   1.000
_cell.length_c   1.000
_cell.angle_alpha   90.00
_cell.angle_beta   90.00
_cell.angle_gamma   90.00
#
_symmetry.space_group_name_H-M   'P 1'
#
loop_
_entity.id
_entity.type
_entity.pdbx_description
1 polymer ?
#
loop_
_entity_poly.entity_id
_entity_poly.type
_entity_poly.pdbx_seq_one_letter_code
_entity_poly.pdbx_strand_id
1 'polypeptide(L)'
;RPIIKRALEGGINFFDTANSYSDGSSEEIVGRALRDFARREDVVVATKVFHRVGDLPEGLSRAQILRSIDDSLRRLGMDYVDILQIHRWDYNTPIEEIY
;
A
#
# COMPACT_ATOMS: atom_id res chain seq x y z
N ARG A 1 1.13 -18.32 6.09
CA ARG A 1 0.57 -16.99 6.41
C ARG A 1 -0.69 -17.14 7.30
N PRO A 2 -0.56 -17.64 8.55
CA PRO A 2 -1.73 -18.05 9.35
C PRO A 2 -2.58 -16.90 9.89
N ILE A 3 -1.97 -15.74 10.19
CA ILE A 3 -2.68 -14.58 10.77
C ILE A 3 -3.69 -13.99 9.78
N ILE A 4 -3.26 -13.72 8.54
CA ILE A 4 -4.15 -13.15 7.50
C ILE A 4 -5.28 -14.11 7.16
N LYS A 5 -5.00 -15.42 7.03
CA LYS A 5 -6.03 -16.43 6.81
C LYS A 5 -7.06 -16.44 7.95
N ARG A 6 -6.60 -16.40 9.20
CA ARG A 6 -7.49 -16.39 10.37
C ARG A 6 -8.33 -15.11 10.43
N ALA A 7 -7.77 -13.98 10.03
CA ALA A 7 -8.49 -12.71 9.92
C ALA A 7 -9.64 -12.82 8.90
N LEU A 8 -9.36 -13.35 7.70
CA LEU A 8 -10.36 -13.58 6.65
C LEU A 8 -11.47 -14.54 7.13
N GLU A 9 -11.09 -15.67 7.76
CA GLU A 9 -12.05 -16.62 8.37
C GLU A 9 -12.89 -15.99 9.49
N GLY A 10 -12.37 -14.94 10.13
CA GLY A 10 -13.06 -14.15 11.14
C GLY A 10 -13.95 -13.04 10.58
N GLY A 11 -14.03 -12.89 9.25
CA GLY A 11 -14.83 -11.87 8.58
C GLY A 11 -14.12 -10.51 8.41
N ILE A 12 -12.82 -10.41 8.72
CA ILE A 12 -12.04 -9.20 8.44
C ILE A 12 -11.81 -9.12 6.94
N ASN A 13 -12.21 -8.01 6.32
CA ASN A 13 -12.01 -7.74 4.90
C ASN A 13 -11.12 -6.53 4.62
N PHE A 14 -10.73 -5.75 5.64
CA PHE A 14 -9.88 -4.56 5.47
C PHE A 14 -8.43 -4.86 5.84
N PHE A 15 -7.50 -4.56 4.93
CA PHE A 15 -6.07 -4.79 5.10
C PHE A 15 -5.28 -3.52 4.77
N ASP A 16 -4.58 -3.02 5.78
CA ASP A 16 -3.76 -1.82 5.69
C ASP A 16 -2.26 -2.17 5.69
N THR A 17 -1.50 -1.49 4.84
CA THR A 17 -0.03 -1.61 4.74
C THR A 17 0.57 -0.26 4.33
N ALA A 18 1.86 -0.19 4.04
CA ALA A 18 2.52 1.02 3.54
C ALA A 18 3.74 0.66 2.71
N ASN A 19 4.11 1.54 1.79
CA ASN A 19 5.32 1.40 0.98
C ASN A 19 6.58 1.10 1.82
N SER A 20 6.70 1.73 3.00
CA SER A 20 7.88 1.66 3.86
C SER A 20 7.87 0.56 4.91
N TYR A 21 6.74 -0.14 5.11
CA TYR A 21 6.67 -1.17 6.14
C TYR A 21 7.59 -2.34 5.78
N SER A 22 8.61 -2.53 6.62
CA SER A 22 9.68 -3.50 6.40
C SER A 22 10.31 -3.36 5.00
N ASP A 23 10.55 -2.12 4.57
CA ASP A 23 11.13 -1.77 3.26
C ASP A 23 10.38 -2.40 2.07
N GLY A 24 9.05 -2.38 2.14
CA GLY A 24 8.15 -2.90 1.09
C GLY A 24 7.80 -4.38 1.21
N SER A 25 8.52 -5.17 2.03
CA SER A 25 8.23 -6.61 2.17
C SER A 25 6.86 -6.90 2.79
N SER A 26 6.29 -5.95 3.55
CA SER A 26 4.93 -6.04 4.09
C SER A 26 3.90 -6.17 2.96
N GLU A 27 4.00 -5.32 1.94
CA GLU A 27 3.11 -5.32 0.77
C GLU A 27 3.17 -6.66 0.03
N GLU A 28 4.36 -7.24 -0.14
CA GLU A 28 4.48 -8.55 -0.76
C GLU A 28 3.85 -9.68 0.06
N ILE A 29 3.96 -9.63 1.39
CA ILE A 29 3.37 -10.63 2.28
C ILE A 29 1.84 -10.53 2.22
N VAL A 30 1.30 -9.32 2.31
CA VAL A 30 -0.15 -9.06 2.21
C VAL A 30 -0.66 -9.47 0.83
N GLY A 31 -0.01 -9.03 -0.25
CA GLY A 31 -0.40 -9.33 -1.63
C GLY A 31 -0.44 -10.84 -1.91
N ARG A 32 0.60 -11.58 -1.51
CA ARG A 32 0.60 -13.05 -1.63
C ARG A 32 -0.47 -13.71 -0.77
N ALA A 33 -0.73 -13.21 0.45
CA ALA A 33 -1.74 -13.78 1.32
C ALA A 33 -3.17 -13.61 0.78
N LEU A 34 -3.49 -12.41 0.30
CA LEU A 34 -4.83 -12.12 -0.23
C LEU A 34 -5.07 -12.90 -1.52
N ARG A 35 -4.06 -13.05 -2.38
CA ARG A 35 -4.15 -13.90 -3.58
C ARG A 35 -4.44 -15.37 -3.26
N ASP A 36 -3.87 -15.89 -2.18
CA ASP A 36 -4.04 -17.29 -1.79
C ASP A 36 -5.40 -17.57 -1.13
N PHE A 37 -5.97 -16.59 -0.41
CA PHE A 37 -7.06 -16.83 0.55
C PHE A 37 -8.32 -15.99 0.36
N ALA A 38 -8.33 -15.03 -0.57
CA ALA A 38 -9.47 -14.16 -0.82
C ALA A 38 -9.66 -13.89 -2.31
N ARG A 39 -10.90 -13.56 -2.70
CA ARG A 39 -11.15 -12.93 -4.00
C ARG A 39 -10.85 -11.43 -3.85
N ARG A 40 -10.32 -10.80 -4.89
CA ARG A 40 -9.87 -9.40 -4.80
C ARG A 40 -11.02 -8.45 -4.48
N GLU A 41 -12.21 -8.74 -4.99
CA GLU A 41 -13.46 -8.00 -4.80
C GLU A 41 -14.07 -8.15 -3.39
N ASP A 42 -13.65 -9.16 -2.62
CA ASP A 42 -14.16 -9.39 -1.27
C ASP A 42 -13.37 -8.64 -0.18
N VAL A 43 -12.27 -7.97 -0.56
CA VAL A 43 -11.35 -7.30 0.36
C VAL A 43 -11.09 -5.85 -0.01
N VAL A 44 -10.87 -5.03 1.00
CA VAL A 44 -10.46 -3.63 0.89
C VAL A 44 -8.98 -3.54 1.27
N VAL A 45 -8.18 -3.01 0.36
CA VAL A 45 -6.72 -2.90 0.51
C VAL A 45 -6.34 -1.42 0.53
N ALA A 46 -5.70 -0.99 1.61
CA ALA A 46 -5.14 0.34 1.76
C ALA A 46 -3.61 0.27 1.76
N THR A 47 -2.97 1.22 1.07
CA THR A 47 -1.53 1.48 1.23
C THR A 47 -1.25 2.97 1.39
N LYS A 48 -0.02 3.29 1.76
CA LYS A 48 0.41 4.64 2.09
C LYS A 48 1.67 5.02 1.34
N VAL A 49 1.75 6.31 0.99
CA VAL A 49 2.92 6.95 0.40
C VAL A 49 3.40 8.07 1.31
N PHE A 50 4.72 8.15 1.52
CA PHE A 50 5.43 9.33 2.02
C PHE A 50 6.92 8.99 2.15
N HIS A 51 7.23 7.97 2.94
CA HIS A 51 8.58 7.64 3.37
C HIS A 51 9.47 7.14 2.22
N ARG A 52 10.79 7.34 2.38
CA ARG A 52 11.82 6.80 1.50
C ARG A 52 11.77 5.27 1.48
N VAL A 53 11.85 4.68 0.29
CA VAL A 53 11.90 3.24 0.05
C VAL A 53 12.87 2.98 -1.10
N GLY A 54 13.94 2.22 -0.87
CA GLY A 54 15.01 2.07 -1.85
C GLY A 54 15.55 3.42 -2.34
N ASP A 55 15.47 3.66 -3.66
CA ASP A 55 15.90 4.90 -4.31
C ASP A 55 14.77 5.94 -4.46
N LEU A 56 13.53 5.61 -4.11
CA LEU A 56 12.43 6.58 -4.07
C LEU A 56 12.64 7.53 -2.87
N PRO A 57 12.83 8.84 -3.08
CA PRO A 57 12.98 9.78 -1.98
C PRO A 57 11.68 9.94 -1.20
N GLU A 58 11.79 10.41 0.04
CA GLU A 58 10.63 10.80 0.86
C GLU A 58 9.95 12.05 0.28
N GLY A 59 8.62 12.12 0.34
CA GLY A 59 7.84 13.30 -0.07
C GLY A 59 6.52 12.95 -0.77
N LEU A 60 5.78 14.00 -1.12
CA LEU A 60 4.46 13.91 -1.76
C LEU A 60 4.37 14.63 -3.12
N SER A 61 5.50 14.92 -3.77
CA SER A 61 5.42 15.44 -5.16
C SER A 61 4.64 14.46 -6.03
N ARG A 62 3.99 14.96 -7.08
CA ARG A 62 3.12 14.15 -7.96
C ARG A 62 3.90 13.00 -8.58
N ALA A 63 5.15 13.26 -8.96
CA ALA A 63 6.04 12.23 -9.49
C ALA A 63 6.32 11.12 -8.45
N GLN A 64 6.51 11.48 -7.19
CA GLN A 64 6.73 10.50 -6.11
C GLN A 64 5.46 9.71 -5.79
N ILE A 65 4.29 10.36 -5.75
CA ILE A 65 3.00 9.67 -5.51
C ILE A 65 2.78 8.62 -6.60
N LEU A 66 2.89 9.01 -7.87
CA LEU A 66 2.69 8.11 -9.01
C LEU A 66 3.68 6.95 -9.02
N ARG A 67 4.98 7.25 -8.82
CA ARG A 67 5.99 6.19 -8.74
C ARG A 67 5.75 5.26 -7.56
N SER A 68 5.39 5.79 -6.39
CA SER A 68 5.14 4.99 -5.19
C SER A 68 3.95 4.05 -5.36
N ILE A 69 2.85 4.51 -5.98
CA ILE A 69 1.69 3.64 -6.19
C ILE A 69 2.01 2.53 -7.19
N ASP A 70 2.73 2.83 -8.28
CA ASP A 70 3.16 1.80 -9.24
C ASP A 70 4.02 0.71 -8.56
N ASP A 71 4.97 1.13 -7.73
CA ASP A 71 5.82 0.24 -6.95
C ASP A 71 5.04 -0.60 -5.93
N SER A 72 4.08 0.01 -5.23
CA SER A 72 3.20 -0.66 -4.29
C SER A 72 2.29 -1.69 -4.98
N LEU A 73 1.68 -1.34 -6.11
CA LEU A 73 0.85 -2.24 -6.91
C LEU A 73 1.64 -3.45 -7.40
N ARG A 74 2.89 -3.23 -7.84
CA ARG A 74 3.80 -4.31 -8.23
C ARG A 74 4.13 -5.25 -7.06
N ARG A 75 4.42 -4.71 -5.86
CA ARG A 75 4.71 -5.53 -4.66
C ARG A 75 3.48 -6.30 -4.17
N LEU A 76 2.31 -5.66 -4.16
CA LEU A 76 1.03 -6.30 -3.86
C LEU A 76 0.63 -7.34 -4.93
N GLY A 77 1.09 -7.14 -6.17
CA GLY A 77 0.67 -7.87 -7.35
C GLY A 77 -0.82 -7.67 -7.63
N MET A 78 -1.27 -6.42 -7.60
CA MET A 78 -2.65 -6.01 -7.81
C MET A 78 -2.71 -4.90 -8.85
N ASP A 79 -3.85 -4.77 -9.54
CA ASP A 79 -4.05 -3.69 -10.52
C ASP A 79 -4.54 -2.39 -9.85
N TYR A 80 -5.09 -2.49 -8.65
CA TYR A 80 -5.57 -1.34 -7.87
C TYR A 80 -5.52 -1.60 -6.36
N VAL A 81 -5.44 -0.51 -5.59
CA VAL A 81 -5.77 -0.46 -4.15
C VAL A 81 -7.08 0.31 -4.00
N ASP A 82 -7.83 0.01 -2.94
CA ASP A 82 -9.09 0.68 -2.66
C ASP A 82 -8.86 2.07 -2.06
N ILE A 83 -7.76 2.24 -1.31
CA ILE A 83 -7.38 3.51 -0.69
C ILE A 83 -5.87 3.72 -0.81
N LEU A 84 -5.47 4.86 -1.36
CA LEU A 84 -4.11 5.38 -1.24
C LEU A 84 -4.13 6.56 -0.26
N GLN A 85 -3.35 6.47 0.82
CA GLN A 85 -3.30 7.50 1.86
C GLN A 85 -1.92 8.18 1.89
N ILE A 86 -1.89 9.47 2.23
CA ILE A 86 -0.64 10.11 2.64
C ILE A 86 -0.27 9.62 4.03
N HIS A 87 0.94 9.08 4.18
CA HIS A 87 1.38 8.53 5.46
C HIS A 87 1.69 9.65 6.47
N ARG A 88 2.13 10.80 5.97
CA ARG A 88 2.45 12.03 6.70
C ARG A 88 2.14 13.23 5.83
N TRP A 89 2.04 14.38 6.48
CA TRP A 89 2.00 15.66 5.81
C TRP A 89 3.39 16.05 5.31
N ASP A 90 3.46 16.62 4.09
CA ASP A 90 4.70 17.16 3.51
C ASP A 90 4.63 18.68 3.44
N TYR A 91 5.48 19.36 4.21
CA TYR A 91 5.55 20.83 4.20
C TYR A 91 6.33 21.40 3.01
N ASN A 92 7.00 20.55 2.23
CA ASN A 92 7.83 20.98 1.09
C ASN A 92 7.12 20.83 -0.25
N THR A 93 6.01 20.10 -0.28
CA THR A 93 5.21 19.91 -1.50
C THR A 93 3.97 20.80 -1.42
N PRO A 94 3.71 21.67 -2.43
CA PRO A 94 2.47 22.43 -2.51
C PRO A 94 1.25 21.51 -2.50
N ILE A 95 0.21 21.92 -1.78
CA ILE A 95 -0.99 21.11 -1.61
C ILE A 95 -1.69 20.80 -2.94
N GLU A 96 -1.55 21.69 -3.93
CA GLU A 96 -2.07 21.56 -5.28
C GLU A 96 -1.42 20.42 -6.08
N GLU A 97 -0.25 19.93 -5.66
CA GLU A 97 0.41 18.79 -6.29
C GLU A 97 -0.07 17.45 -5.72
N ILE A 98 -0.68 17.48 -4.53
CA ILE A 98 -1.20 16.32 -3.79
C ILE A 98 -2.65 16.01 -4.21
N TYR A 99 -3.41 17.03 -4.65
CA TYR A 99 -4.83 16.93 -5.05
C TYR A 99 -5.05 16.79 -6.55
#